data_AF-A0A6C0ESV1-F1
#
_entry.id   AF-A0A6C0ESV1-F1
#
_cell.length_a   1.000
_cell.length_b   1.000
_cell.length_c   1.000
_cell.angle_alpha   90.00
_cell.angle_beta   90.00
_cell.angle_gamma   90.00
#
_symmetry.space_group_name_H-M   'P 1'
#
loop_
_entity.id
_entity.type
_entity.pdbx_description
1 polymer ?
#
loop_
_entity_poly.entity_id
_entity_poly.type
_entity_poly.pdbx_seq_one_letter_code
_entity_poly.pdbx_strand_id
1 'polypeptide(L)'
;MNTLQKRFLLFLIGCIGTRTLFVYISKNIDIKYLPILGYFAILPAIGFAYIFLSGSRKTGAEVFGEKIWWNNLRPIHAILYGLFAYNAINKNPRSWIFLLIDVVLGLVSFLIHHYLVGNFSKVFTLH
;
A
#
# COMPACT_ATOMS: atom_id res chain seq x y z
N MET A 1 -13.27 1.08 20.57
CA MET A 1 -12.62 1.78 19.45
C MET A 1 -13.66 2.42 18.54
N ASN A 2 -13.55 3.72 18.31
CA ASN A 2 -14.34 4.42 17.30
C ASN A 2 -13.93 3.94 15.89
N THR A 3 -14.83 4.04 14.92
CA THR A 3 -14.62 3.75 13.49
C THR A 3 -13.34 4.39 12.96
N LEU A 4 -13.03 5.64 13.35
CA LEU A 4 -11.79 6.33 12.94
C LEU A 4 -10.54 5.60 13.42
N GLN A 5 -10.51 5.17 14.69
CA GLN A 5 -9.39 4.41 15.26
C GLN A 5 -9.24 3.04 14.57
N LYS A 6 -10.34 2.36 14.24
CA LYS A 6 -10.31 1.08 13.51
C LYS A 6 -9.68 1.24 12.13
N ARG A 7 -10.02 2.31 11.41
CA ARG A 7 -9.46 2.63 10.08
C ARG A 7 -7.97 2.91 10.14
N PHE A 8 -7.53 3.68 11.15
CA PHE A 8 -6.10 3.96 11.37
C PHE A 8 -5.34 2.67 11.64
N LEU A 9 -5.85 1.82 12.54
CA LEU A 9 -5.23 0.54 12.88
C LEU A 9 -5.12 -0.38 11.65
N LEU A 10 -6.20 -0.50 10.89
CA LEU A 10 -6.22 -1.34 9.69
C LEU A 10 -5.26 -0.84 8.61
N PHE A 11 -5.14 0.48 8.44
CA PHE A 11 -4.18 1.05 7.51
C PHE A 11 -2.73 0.86 7.98
N LEU A 12 -2.42 1.20 9.23
CA LEU A 12 -1.05 1.15 9.75
C LEU A 12 -0.54 -0.29 9.94
N ILE A 13 -1.35 -1.17 10.53
CA ILE A 13 -0.94 -2.57 10.77
C ILE A 13 -1.24 -3.42 9.54
N GLY A 14 -2.46 -3.33 9.00
CA GLY A 14 -2.89 -4.16 7.88
C GLY A 14 -2.19 -3.77 6.57
N CYS A 15 -2.28 -2.51 6.14
CA CYS A 15 -1.70 -2.10 4.86
C CYS A 15 -0.19 -1.84 4.95
N ILE A 16 0.25 -0.92 5.80
CA ILE A 16 1.66 -0.55 5.91
C ILE A 16 2.50 -1.70 6.49
N GLY A 17 1.98 -2.40 7.51
CA GLY A 17 2.66 -3.56 8.11
C GLY A 17 2.90 -4.69 7.10
N THR A 18 1.87 -5.11 6.35
CA THR A 18 2.03 -6.19 5.34
C THR A 18 2.95 -5.78 4.20
N ARG A 19 2.89 -4.52 3.73
CA ARG A 19 3.81 -4.01 2.71
C ARG A 19 5.25 -3.96 3.21
N THR A 20 5.47 -3.54 4.44
CA THR A 20 6.81 -3.52 5.06
C THR A 20 7.36 -4.94 5.21
N LEU A 21 6.52 -5.90 5.59
CA LEU A 21 6.89 -7.31 5.60
C LEU A 21 7.29 -7.80 4.20
N PHE A 22 6.57 -7.37 3.16
CA PHE A 22 6.90 -7.74 1.78
C PHE A 22 8.24 -7.16 1.32
N VAL A 23 8.58 -5.93 1.71
CA VAL A 23 9.92 -5.34 1.54
C VAL A 23 10.97 -6.19 2.25
N TYR A 24 10.75 -6.52 3.51
CA TYR A 24 11.70 -7.29 4.32
C TYR A 24 11.98 -8.67 3.71
N ILE A 25 10.93 -9.40 3.30
CA ILE A 25 11.07 -10.69 2.62
C ILE A 25 11.87 -10.50 1.32
N SER A 26 11.49 -9.53 0.49
CA SER A 26 12.13 -9.29 -0.81
C SER A 26 13.60 -8.86 -0.71
N LYS A 27 13.98 -8.19 0.38
CA LYS A 27 15.37 -7.77 0.65
C LYS A 27 16.26 -8.93 1.09
N ASN A 28 15.72 -9.91 1.82
CA ASN A 28 16.49 -10.98 2.46
C ASN A 28 16.37 -12.34 1.76
N ILE A 29 15.49 -12.48 0.78
CA ILE A 29 15.32 -13.74 0.04
C ILE A 29 16.50 -14.02 -0.88
N ASP A 30 16.80 -15.31 -1.07
CA ASP A 30 17.78 -15.72 -2.08
C ASP A 30 17.31 -15.34 -3.50
N ILE A 31 18.26 -14.90 -4.32
CA ILE A 31 18.03 -14.38 -5.68
C ILE A 31 17.31 -15.41 -6.57
N LYS A 32 17.48 -16.72 -6.31
CA LYS A 32 16.79 -17.80 -7.02
C LYS A 32 15.27 -17.73 -6.86
N TYR A 33 14.77 -17.30 -5.70
CA TYR A 33 13.34 -17.22 -5.40
C TYR A 33 12.74 -15.82 -5.65
N LEU A 34 13.58 -14.81 -5.85
CA LEU A 34 13.13 -13.45 -6.11
C LEU A 34 12.16 -13.33 -7.32
N PRO A 35 12.35 -14.04 -8.45
CA PRO A 35 11.37 -14.03 -9.55
C PRO A 35 9.97 -14.48 -9.13
N ILE A 36 9.85 -15.43 -8.21
CA ILE A 36 8.55 -15.92 -7.71
C ILE A 36 7.80 -14.78 -7.02
N LEU A 37 8.49 -13.99 -6.18
CA LEU A 37 7.90 -12.80 -5.56
C LEU A 37 7.52 -11.74 -6.62
N GLY A 38 8.32 -11.62 -7.67
CA GLY A 38 8.02 -10.76 -8.81
C GLY A 38 6.70 -11.14 -9.49
N TYR A 39 6.48 -12.42 -9.79
CA TYR A 39 5.21 -12.90 -10.34
C TYR A 39 4.03 -12.65 -9.39
N PHE A 40 4.20 -12.88 -8.09
CA PHE A 40 3.16 -12.55 -7.11
C PHE A 40 2.84 -11.06 -7.07
N ALA A 41 3.83 -10.18 -7.25
CA ALA A 41 3.63 -8.74 -7.28
C ALA A 41 2.93 -8.19 -8.53
N ILE A 42 2.81 -8.99 -9.60
CA ILE A 42 1.99 -8.63 -10.76
C ILE A 42 0.51 -8.52 -10.36
N LEU A 43 0.03 -9.39 -9.47
CA LEU A 43 -1.36 -9.39 -9.00
C LEU A 43 -1.77 -8.04 -8.40
N PRO A 44 -1.06 -7.47 -7.40
CA PRO A 44 -1.37 -6.13 -6.90
C PRO A 44 -1.12 -5.03 -7.95
N ALA A 45 -0.12 -5.15 -8.83
CA ALA A 45 0.10 -4.16 -9.90
C ALA A 45 -1.13 -4.03 -10.82
N ILE A 46 -1.61 -5.17 -11.34
CA ILE A 46 -2.81 -5.23 -12.18
C ILE A 46 -4.05 -4.84 -11.35
N GLY A 47 -4.16 -5.32 -10.12
CA GLY A 47 -5.29 -5.01 -9.24
C GLY A 47 -5.45 -3.49 -9.01
N PHE A 48 -4.36 -2.79 -8.71
CA PHE A 48 -4.40 -1.33 -8.54
C PHE A 48 -4.75 -0.61 -9.83
N ALA A 49 -4.15 -1.00 -10.96
CA ALA A 49 -4.44 -0.41 -12.27
C ALA A 49 -5.91 -0.62 -12.67
N TYR A 50 -6.40 -1.86 -12.57
CA TYR A 50 -7.77 -2.23 -12.92
C TYR A 50 -8.78 -1.43 -12.10
N ILE A 51 -8.63 -1.37 -10.77
CA ILE A 51 -9.57 -0.67 -9.92
C ILE A 51 -9.59 0.83 -10.22
N PHE A 52 -8.42 1.43 -10.51
CA PHE A 52 -8.35 2.85 -10.86
C PHE A 52 -9.04 3.14 -12.20
N LEU A 53 -8.70 2.38 -13.24
CA LEU A 53 -9.22 2.58 -14.60
C LEU A 53 -10.72 2.30 -14.71
N SER A 54 -11.20 1.25 -14.06
CA SER A 54 -12.63 0.90 -14.05
C SER A 54 -13.47 1.77 -13.12
N GLY A 55 -12.83 2.53 -12.21
CA GLY A 55 -13.53 3.32 -11.19
C GLY A 55 -14.40 2.48 -10.23
N SER A 56 -14.20 1.16 -10.19
CA SER A 56 -15.15 0.19 -9.65
C SER A 56 -15.20 0.10 -8.12
N ARG A 57 -14.23 0.71 -7.39
CA ARG A 57 -14.26 0.85 -5.92
C ARG A 57 -14.12 2.30 -5.47
N LYS A 58 -15.28 2.94 -5.20
CA LYS A 58 -15.39 4.27 -4.57
C LYS A 58 -15.43 4.19 -3.03
N THR A 59 -15.86 3.06 -2.47
CA THR A 59 -15.92 2.74 -1.03
C THR A 59 -15.32 1.35 -0.77
N GLY A 60 -15.04 1.00 0.48
CA GLY A 60 -14.47 -0.30 0.84
C GLY A 60 -14.73 -0.67 2.31
N ALA A 61 -14.61 -1.95 2.64
CA ALA A 61 -14.74 -2.45 4.01
C ALA A 61 -13.76 -1.75 4.97
N GLU A 62 -12.58 -1.40 4.46
CA GLU A 62 -11.52 -0.72 5.19
C GLU A 62 -11.86 0.73 5.59
N VAL A 63 -12.84 1.33 4.93
CA VAL A 63 -13.32 2.69 5.19
C VAL A 63 -14.73 2.72 5.79
N PHE A 64 -15.29 1.55 6.14
CA PHE A 64 -16.61 1.40 6.76
C PHE A 64 -17.72 2.20 6.04
N GLY A 65 -17.69 2.18 4.70
CA GLY A 65 -18.69 2.86 3.85
C GLY A 65 -18.32 4.28 3.40
N GLU A 66 -17.25 4.87 3.94
CA GLU A 66 -16.78 6.18 3.48
C GLU A 66 -16.04 6.11 2.13
N LYS A 67 -15.79 7.28 1.52
CA LYS A 67 -15.00 7.38 0.28
C LYS A 67 -13.53 7.01 0.54
N ILE A 68 -12.95 6.27 -0.38
CA ILE A 68 -11.52 5.94 -0.37
C ILE A 68 -10.72 7.18 -0.79
N TRP A 69 -9.96 7.77 0.13
CA TRP A 69 -9.19 8.99 -0.13
C TRP A 69 -7.94 8.77 -0.98
N TRP A 70 -7.38 7.56 -0.98
CA TRP A 70 -6.14 7.20 -1.69
C TRP A 70 -6.35 6.64 -3.09
N ASN A 71 -7.54 6.79 -3.70
CA ASN A 71 -7.81 6.24 -5.03
C ASN A 71 -6.83 6.78 -6.09
N ASN A 72 -6.50 8.07 -6.02
CA ASN A 72 -5.59 8.72 -6.98
C ASN A 72 -4.13 8.30 -6.81
N LEU A 73 -3.78 7.64 -5.70
CA LEU A 73 -2.43 7.08 -5.48
C LEU A 73 -2.28 5.69 -6.08
N ARG A 74 -3.39 5.00 -6.43
CA ARG A 74 -3.38 3.65 -7.00
C ARG A 74 -2.50 3.52 -8.26
N PRO A 75 -2.50 4.47 -9.22
CA PRO A 75 -1.60 4.39 -10.38
C PRO A 75 -0.11 4.36 -9.99
N ILE A 76 0.27 5.14 -8.99
CA ILE A 76 1.66 5.18 -8.51
C ILE A 76 2.03 3.84 -7.86
N HIS A 77 1.15 3.30 -7.01
CA HIS A 77 1.34 1.96 -6.42
C HIS A 77 1.39 0.87 -7.50
N ALA A 78 0.54 0.93 -8.53
CA ALA A 78 0.53 0.00 -9.64
C ALA A 78 1.88 0.01 -10.38
N ILE A 79 2.41 1.19 -10.68
CA ILE A 79 3.71 1.36 -11.34
C ILE A 79 4.84 0.82 -10.46
N LEU A 80 4.87 1.14 -9.16
CA LEU A 80 5.92 0.67 -8.25
C LEU A 80 5.92 -0.84 -8.09
N TYR A 81 4.75 -1.47 -7.94
CA TYR A 81 4.64 -2.92 -7.93
C TYR A 81 5.02 -3.56 -9.27
N GLY A 82 4.69 -2.91 -10.39
CA GLY A 82 5.13 -3.34 -11.72
C GLY A 82 6.66 -3.26 -11.91
N LEU A 83 7.29 -2.17 -11.45
CA LEU A 83 8.74 -2.01 -11.47
C LEU A 83 9.44 -3.01 -10.57
N PHE A 84 8.90 -3.26 -9.37
CA PHE A 84 9.35 -4.35 -8.50
C PHE A 84 9.26 -5.69 -9.23
N ALA A 85 8.09 -6.03 -9.78
CA ALA A 85 7.85 -7.30 -10.46
C ALA A 85 8.84 -7.52 -11.61
N TYR A 86 8.99 -6.53 -12.49
CA TYR A 86 9.93 -6.57 -13.60
C TYR A 86 11.37 -6.80 -13.12
N ASN A 87 11.83 -6.04 -12.12
CA ASN A 87 13.20 -6.18 -11.61
C ASN A 87 13.42 -7.50 -10.85
N ALA A 88 12.42 -7.95 -10.10
CA ALA A 88 12.49 -9.19 -9.34
C ALA A 88 12.53 -10.43 -10.26
N ILE A 89 11.74 -10.44 -11.34
CA ILE A 89 11.78 -11.49 -12.37
C ILE A 89 13.16 -11.54 -13.05
N ASN A 90 13.75 -10.37 -13.31
CA ASN A 90 15.12 -10.24 -13.83
C ASN A 90 16.22 -10.44 -12.78
N LYS A 91 15.88 -10.96 -11.59
CA LYS A 91 16.82 -11.30 -10.51
C LYS A 91 17.67 -10.11 -10.01
N ASN A 92 17.16 -8.88 -10.12
CA ASN A 92 17.84 -7.71 -9.57
C ASN A 92 17.67 -7.68 -8.03
N PRO A 93 18.75 -7.85 -7.24
CA PRO A 93 18.67 -7.92 -5.78
C PRO A 93 18.28 -6.59 -5.13
N ARG A 94 18.26 -5.49 -5.88
CA ARG A 94 17.82 -4.16 -5.41
C ARG A 94 16.35 -3.87 -5.74
N SER A 95 15.60 -4.82 -6.27
CA SER A 95 14.18 -4.64 -6.62
C SER A 95 13.33 -4.20 -5.43
N TRP A 96 13.64 -4.67 -4.21
CA TRP A 96 12.94 -4.29 -2.97
C TRP A 96 12.87 -2.78 -2.72
N ILE A 97 13.75 -1.97 -3.33
CA ILE A 97 13.73 -0.50 -3.21
C ILE A 97 12.40 0.07 -3.74
N PHE A 98 11.83 -0.51 -4.80
CA PHE A 98 10.53 -0.06 -5.33
C PHE A 98 9.39 -0.28 -4.33
N LEU A 99 9.40 -1.42 -3.62
CA LEU A 99 8.45 -1.70 -2.55
C LEU A 99 8.68 -0.79 -1.33
N LEU A 100 9.93 -0.43 -1.03
CA LEU A 100 10.22 0.50 0.07
C LEU A 100 9.67 1.90 -0.25
N ILE A 101 9.88 2.39 -1.48
CA ILE A 101 9.32 3.67 -1.92
C ILE A 101 7.79 3.64 -1.82
N ASP A 102 7.15 2.52 -2.20
CA ASP A 102 5.71 2.32 -2.09
C ASP A 102 5.21 2.44 -0.64
N VAL A 103 5.89 1.82 0.32
CA VAL A 103 5.59 1.93 1.76
C VAL A 103 5.71 3.37 2.24
N VAL A 104 6.81 4.05 1.90
CA VAL A 104 7.07 5.43 2.32
C VAL A 104 5.98 6.36 1.76
N LEU A 105 5.64 6.25 0.48
CA LEU A 105 4.57 7.04 -0.14
C LEU A 105 3.21 6.77 0.52
N GLY A 106 2.89 5.52 0.83
CA GLY A 106 1.67 5.15 1.54
C GLY A 106 1.58 5.79 2.92
N LEU A 107 2.66 5.71 3.70
CA LEU A 107 2.71 6.27 5.05
C LEU A 107 2.67 7.80 5.05
N VAL A 108 3.47 8.46 4.21
CA VAL A 108 3.50 9.92 4.09
C VAL A 108 2.14 10.46 3.66
N SER A 109 1.52 9.85 2.64
CA SER A 109 0.20 10.26 2.16
C SER A 109 -0.87 10.11 3.25
N PHE A 110 -0.81 9.05 4.05
CA PHE A 110 -1.70 8.85 5.19
C PHE A 110 -1.54 9.96 6.23
N LEU A 111 -0.30 10.25 6.64
CA LEU A 111 -0.02 11.29 7.63
C LEU A 111 -0.51 12.66 7.14
N ILE A 112 -0.21 13.03 5.89
CA ILE A 112 -0.64 14.31 5.30
C ILE A 112 -2.18 14.39 5.23
N HIS A 113 -2.84 13.37 4.70
CA HIS A 113 -4.30 13.37 4.58
C HIS A 113 -5.00 13.53 5.94
N HIS A 114 -4.57 12.76 6.94
CA HIS A 114 -5.19 12.80 8.26
C HIS A 114 -4.82 14.06 9.06
N TYR A 115 -3.68 14.69 8.78
CA TYR A 115 -3.35 16.01 9.30
C TYR A 115 -4.27 17.09 8.71
N LEU A 116 -4.39 17.15 7.39
CA LEU A 116 -5.19 18.17 6.69
C LEU A 116 -6.69 18.09 7.02
N VAL A 117 -7.23 16.89 7.22
CA VAL A 117 -8.64 16.68 7.58
C VAL A 117 -8.88 16.85 9.10
N GLY A 118 -7.82 17.11 9.88
CA GLY A 118 -7.90 17.28 11.33
C GLY A 118 -8.26 16.00 12.09
N ASN A 119 -8.05 14.83 11.48
CA ASN A 119 -8.42 13.55 12.07
C ASN A 119 -7.60 13.22 13.32
N PHE A 120 -6.34 13.66 13.40
CA PHE A 120 -5.51 13.40 14.58
C PHE A 120 -6.10 13.97 15.86
N SER A 121 -6.67 15.18 15.83
CA SER A 121 -7.33 15.76 17.00
C SER A 121 -8.49 14.88 17.49
N LYS A 122 -9.32 14.41 16.54
CA LYS A 122 -10.51 13.58 16.79
C LYS A 122 -10.20 12.17 17.27
N VAL A 123 -8.98 11.67 17.04
CA VAL A 123 -8.54 10.36 17.54
C VAL A 123 -8.33 10.38 19.07
N PHE A 124 -7.97 11.54 19.63
CA PHE A 124 -7.63 11.71 21.05
C PHE A 124 -8.72 12.42 21.89
N THR A 125 -9.66 13.16 21.28
CA THR A 125 -10.70 13.93 22.01
C THR A 125 -12.03 13.19 22.24
N LEU A 126 -12.03 11.86 22.32
CA LEU A 126 -13.25 11.10 22.64
C LEU A 126 -13.36 10.86 24.15
N HIS A 127 -13.91 11.84 24.87
CA HIS A 127 -14.73 11.60 26.06
C HIS A 127 -16.20 11.62 25.65
#